data_AF-A0AAX1U1R7-F1
#
_entry.id   AF-A0AAX1U1R7-F1
#
_cell.length_a   1.000
_cell.length_b   1.000
_cell.length_c   1.000
_cell.angle_alpha   90.00
_cell.angle_beta   90.00
_cell.angle_gamma   90.00
#
_symmetry.space_group_name_H-M   'P 1'
#
loop_
_entity.id
_entity.type
_entity.pdbx_description
1 polymer ?
#
loop_
_entity_poly.entity_id
_entity_poly.type
_entity_poly.pdbx_seq_one_letter_code
_entity_poly.pdbx_strand_id
1 'polypeptide(L)'
;MPRLGIVNNFAFDAEAFADYMQEQSCLNNRILASGIMVEDPIIEKAVGKSGNVGTVPFFLPVDGEPDALNDDGKTDNKPTALKGSKQTYMAMARMKSWYEETYTRYLTGESPLHNLANNLVIPYWTNQWEAELMAITKGIMGLDAMASHKTDLSVTTGSITDANKIDLTTHLDLGQKALG
;
A
#
# COMPACT_ATOMS: atom_id res chain seq x y z
N MET A 1 0.14 22.93 47.85
CA MET A 1 -0.28 23.77 46.70
C MET A 1 -0.55 22.83 45.55
N PRO A 2 -1.70 22.92 44.87
CA PRO A 2 -1.97 22.12 43.67
C PRO A 2 -0.88 22.42 42.63
N ARG A 3 -0.13 21.41 42.22
CA ARG A 3 1.03 21.57 41.34
C ARG A 3 0.58 21.39 39.90
N LEU A 4 0.12 22.47 39.27
CA LEU A 4 -0.09 22.53 37.82
C LEU A 4 1.23 22.24 37.10
N GLY A 5 1.24 21.30 36.16
CA GLY A 5 2.46 20.99 35.40
C GLY A 5 2.30 19.93 34.32
N ILE A 6 3.21 19.96 33.35
CA ILE A 6 3.39 18.91 32.35
C ILE A 6 4.55 18.02 32.79
N VAL A 7 4.34 16.72 32.89
CA VAL A 7 5.39 15.73 33.15
C VAL A 7 5.43 14.75 31.99
N ASN A 8 6.58 14.66 31.31
CA ASN A 8 6.76 13.79 30.14
C ASN A 8 5.63 13.91 29.10
N ASN A 9 5.25 15.14 28.74
CA ASN A 9 4.17 15.49 27.82
C ASN A 9 2.73 15.14 28.25
N PHE A 10 2.51 14.70 29.49
CA PHE A 10 1.17 14.54 30.06
C PHE A 10 0.82 15.70 30.98
N ALA A 11 -0.38 16.26 30.81
CA ALA A 11 -0.87 17.39 31.60
C ALA A 11 -1.48 16.90 32.93
N PHE A 12 -1.02 17.45 34.04
CA PHE A 12 -1.56 17.16 35.37
C PHE A 12 -2.19 18.43 35.98
N ASP A 13 -3.42 18.30 36.45
CA ASP A 13 -4.15 19.31 37.21
C ASP A 13 -4.78 18.65 38.45
N ALA A 14 -4.67 19.31 39.60
CA ALA A 14 -5.20 18.83 40.86
C ALA A 14 -6.70 19.11 41.03
N GLU A 15 -7.30 19.95 40.16
CA GLU A 15 -8.75 20.21 40.12
C GLU A 15 -9.48 19.41 39.03
N ALA A 16 -8.75 18.71 38.16
CA ALA A 16 -9.32 17.85 37.13
C ALA A 16 -9.56 16.43 37.68
N PHE A 17 -10.84 16.05 37.80
CA PHE A 17 -11.28 14.73 38.27
C PHE A 17 -11.76 13.79 37.15
N ALA A 18 -11.54 14.16 35.88
CA ALA A 18 -11.95 13.36 34.73
C ALA A 18 -10.82 12.39 34.31
N ASP A 19 -11.20 11.17 33.94
CA ASP A 19 -10.28 10.19 33.34
C ASP A 19 -9.69 10.74 32.04
N TYR A 20 -8.50 10.25 31.64
CA TYR A 20 -7.89 10.68 30.39
C TYR A 20 -8.75 10.22 29.21
N MET A 21 -9.29 11.19 28.47
CA MET A 21 -10.02 10.89 27.24
C MET A 21 -9.02 10.63 26.11
N GLN A 22 -9.18 9.51 25.42
CA GLN A 22 -8.36 9.19 24.28
C GLN A 22 -8.94 9.79 23.00
N GLU A 23 -8.14 10.57 22.28
CA GLU A 23 -8.46 11.00 20.92
C GLU A 23 -8.26 9.83 19.94
N GLN A 24 -9.26 9.56 19.09
CA GLN A 24 -9.15 8.57 18.04
C GLN A 24 -8.35 9.11 16.85
N SER A 25 -7.62 8.22 16.17
CA SER A 25 -6.96 8.57 14.91
C SER A 25 -8.00 9.03 13.88
N CYS A 26 -7.82 10.24 13.35
CA CYS A 26 -8.68 10.81 12.30
C CYS A 26 -8.37 10.28 10.88
N LEU A 27 -7.29 9.50 10.73
CA LEU A 27 -6.87 8.91 9.46
C LEU A 27 -7.74 7.69 9.13
N ASN A 28 -8.24 7.64 7.89
CA ASN A 28 -9.16 6.63 7.42
C ASN A 28 -8.53 5.74 6.33
N ASN A 29 -8.32 4.47 6.64
CA ASN A 29 -7.54 3.53 5.83
C ASN A 29 -8.34 2.86 4.70
N ARG A 30 -9.17 3.64 4.00
CA ARG A 30 -10.07 3.10 2.95
C ARG A 30 -9.30 2.52 1.76
N ILE A 31 -8.07 2.97 1.54
CA ILE A 31 -7.24 2.49 0.43
C ILE A 31 -6.84 1.03 0.65
N LEU A 32 -6.39 0.66 1.85
CA LEU A 32 -6.11 -0.74 2.20
C LEU A 32 -7.38 -1.61 2.08
N ALA A 33 -8.53 -1.08 2.49
CA ALA A 33 -9.82 -1.79 2.40
C ALA A 33 -10.41 -1.85 0.97
N SER A 34 -9.83 -1.16 0.00
CA SER A 34 -10.38 -1.06 -1.36
C SER A 34 -10.16 -2.31 -2.22
N GLY A 35 -9.41 -3.31 -1.72
CA GLY A 35 -9.08 -4.52 -2.46
C GLY A 35 -7.94 -4.36 -3.47
N ILE A 36 -7.23 -3.23 -3.44
CA ILE A 36 -5.98 -3.02 -4.21
C ILE A 36 -4.92 -4.09 -3.88
N MET A 37 -4.93 -4.59 -2.65
CA MET A 37 -4.07 -5.69 -2.22
C MET A 37 -4.88 -6.98 -2.10
N VAL A 38 -4.34 -8.05 -2.67
CA VAL A 38 -4.89 -9.41 -2.56
C VAL A 38 -3.76 -10.35 -2.15
N GLU A 39 -4.06 -11.25 -1.23
CA GLU A 39 -3.11 -12.26 -0.77
C GLU A 39 -3.01 -13.40 -1.77
N ASP A 40 -1.77 -13.76 -2.15
CA ASP A 40 -1.49 -14.92 -3.01
C ASP A 40 -0.92 -16.08 -2.18
N PRO A 41 -1.61 -17.24 -2.13
CA PRO A 41 -1.18 -18.38 -1.33
C PRO A 41 0.15 -19.02 -1.79
N ILE A 42 0.59 -18.78 -3.03
CA ILE A 42 1.89 -19.25 -3.53
C ILE A 42 3.01 -18.40 -2.92
N ILE A 43 2.83 -17.07 -2.91
CA ILE A 43 3.80 -16.13 -2.34
C ILE A 43 3.86 -16.33 -0.82
N GLU A 44 2.72 -16.50 -0.15
CA GLU A 44 2.63 -16.75 1.29
C GLU A 44 3.49 -17.96 1.72
N LYS A 45 3.36 -19.10 1.00
CA LYS A 45 4.15 -20.31 1.28
C LYS A 45 5.64 -20.12 1.03
N ALA A 46 6.01 -19.20 0.13
CA ALA A 46 7.38 -19.00 -0.29
C ALA A 46 8.13 -17.99 0.59
N VAL A 47 7.44 -16.96 1.11
CA VAL A 47 7.98 -15.93 2.02
C VAL A 47 8.41 -16.51 3.37
N GLY A 48 7.79 -17.61 3.83
CA GLY A 48 8.16 -18.27 5.09
C GLY A 48 9.34 -19.25 5.03
N LYS A 49 9.82 -19.64 3.84
CA LYS A 49 10.78 -20.76 3.66
C LYS A 49 12.08 -20.40 2.96
N SER A 50 12.11 -19.31 2.20
CA SER A 50 13.28 -18.86 1.44
C SER A 50 13.56 -17.40 1.73
N GLY A 51 14.78 -16.94 1.42
CA GLY A 51 15.29 -15.61 1.75
C GLY A 51 14.44 -14.43 1.24
N ASN A 52 14.92 -13.21 1.50
CA ASN A 52 14.15 -11.96 1.32
C ASN A 52 13.66 -11.65 -0.12
N VAL A 53 14.18 -12.34 -1.13
CA VAL A 53 13.80 -12.18 -2.54
C VAL A 53 13.56 -13.56 -3.13
N GLY A 54 12.43 -13.73 -3.82
CA GLY A 54 12.08 -14.98 -4.50
C GLY A 54 11.57 -14.73 -5.90
N THR A 55 11.51 -15.79 -6.71
CA THR A 55 11.06 -15.73 -8.09
C THR A 55 10.14 -16.92 -8.38
N VAL A 56 8.94 -16.63 -8.89
CA VAL A 56 7.95 -17.63 -9.30
C VAL A 56 7.93 -17.69 -10.83
N PRO A 57 8.29 -18.83 -11.46
CA PRO A 57 8.12 -19.02 -12.89
C PRO A 57 6.66 -19.34 -13.24
N PHE A 58 6.19 -18.88 -14.40
CA PHE A 58 4.85 -19.17 -14.93
C PHE A 58 4.88 -19.33 -16.46
N PHE A 59 3.89 -20.03 -17.01
CA PHE A 59 3.73 -20.19 -18.46
C PHE A 59 2.84 -19.07 -19.03
N LEU A 60 3.18 -18.58 -20.22
CA LEU A 60 2.40 -17.56 -20.92
C LEU A 60 1.21 -18.20 -21.64
N PRO A 61 0.07 -17.49 -21.76
CA PRO A 61 -1.09 -17.98 -22.51
C PRO A 61 -0.78 -18.07 -24.02
N VAL A 62 -1.53 -18.93 -24.72
CA VAL A 62 -1.36 -19.24 -26.15
C VAL A 62 -2.33 -18.40 -27.03
N ASP A 63 -3.02 -17.43 -26.43
CA ASP A 63 -4.19 -16.72 -26.99
C ASP A 63 -3.89 -15.76 -28.17
N GLY A 64 -2.70 -15.86 -28.78
CA GLY A 64 -2.31 -15.10 -29.98
C GLY A 64 -1.69 -15.97 -31.08
N GLU A 65 -1.74 -17.30 -30.95
CA GLU A 65 -1.32 -18.21 -32.01
C GLU A 65 -2.41 -18.35 -33.09
N PRO A 66 -2.05 -18.72 -34.33
CA PRO A 66 -3.01 -18.94 -35.41
C PRO A 66 -4.07 -19.99 -35.04
N ASP A 67 -5.27 -19.87 -35.61
CA ASP A 67 -6.35 -20.84 -35.43
C ASP A 67 -5.89 -22.28 -35.73
N ALA A 68 -6.48 -23.23 -35.02
CA ALA A 68 -6.22 -24.65 -35.23
C ALA A 68 -6.47 -25.01 -36.70
N LEU A 69 -5.46 -25.61 -37.34
CA LEU A 69 -5.53 -26.07 -38.73
C LEU A 69 -6.52 -27.24 -38.85
N ASN A 70 -7.17 -27.35 -40.00
CA ASN A 70 -8.10 -28.44 -40.28
C ASN A 70 -7.35 -29.75 -40.54
N ASP A 71 -7.83 -30.85 -39.97
CA ASP A 71 -7.22 -32.18 -40.12
C ASP A 71 -7.71 -32.86 -41.41
N ASP A 72 -7.19 -32.39 -42.55
CA ASP A 72 -7.55 -32.88 -43.89
C ASP A 72 -6.50 -33.82 -44.52
N GLY A 73 -5.49 -34.22 -43.73
CA GLY A 73 -4.38 -35.08 -44.17
C GLY A 73 -3.49 -34.46 -45.26
N LYS A 74 -3.68 -33.18 -45.61
CA LYS A 74 -2.88 -32.42 -46.60
C LYS A 74 -2.23 -31.17 -46.02
N THR A 75 -2.66 -30.72 -44.85
CA THR A 75 -2.16 -29.53 -44.18
C THR A 75 -1.05 -29.87 -43.18
N ASP A 76 0.17 -29.38 -43.42
CA ASP A 76 1.30 -29.57 -42.51
C ASP A 76 1.18 -28.67 -41.28
N ASN A 77 1.08 -29.28 -40.10
CA ASN A 77 1.12 -28.57 -38.82
C ASN A 77 2.58 -28.32 -38.40
N LYS A 78 2.91 -27.07 -38.04
CA LYS A 78 4.21 -26.70 -37.45
C LYS A 78 4.04 -26.45 -35.95
N PRO A 79 4.69 -27.25 -35.09
CA PRO A 79 4.64 -27.04 -33.64
C PRO A 79 5.19 -25.66 -33.27
N THR A 80 4.44 -24.92 -32.45
CA THR A 80 4.87 -23.66 -31.87
C THR A 80 5.45 -23.86 -30.48
N ALA A 81 6.45 -23.07 -30.11
CA ALA A 81 7.13 -23.22 -28.82
C ALA A 81 6.37 -22.50 -27.71
N LEU A 82 6.08 -23.21 -26.62
CA LEU A 82 5.50 -22.64 -25.41
C LEU A 82 6.47 -21.66 -24.77
N LYS A 83 5.95 -20.48 -24.38
CA LYS A 83 6.75 -19.43 -23.73
C LYS A 83 6.46 -19.42 -22.23
N GLY A 84 7.48 -19.12 -21.44
CA GLY A 84 7.36 -18.91 -20.00
C GLY A 84 7.95 -17.57 -19.59
N SER A 85 7.49 -17.05 -18.46
CA SER A 85 8.01 -15.84 -17.84
C SER A 85 8.20 -16.06 -16.34
N LYS A 86 8.71 -15.05 -15.64
CA LYS A 86 9.00 -15.12 -14.20
C LYS A 86 8.56 -13.84 -13.51
N GLN A 87 8.02 -13.98 -12.31
CA GLN A 87 7.67 -12.87 -11.43
C GLN A 87 8.61 -12.89 -10.21
N THR A 88 9.20 -11.75 -9.89
CA THR A 88 10.07 -11.61 -8.71
C THR A 88 9.33 -10.85 -7.63
N TYR A 89 9.44 -11.33 -6.38
CA TYR A 89 8.84 -10.70 -5.20
C TYR A 89 9.90 -10.44 -4.14
N MET A 90 9.65 -9.46 -3.27
CA MET A 90 10.53 -9.07 -2.17
C MET A 90 9.73 -8.97 -0.87
N ALA A 91 10.24 -9.57 0.19
CA ALA A 91 9.67 -9.42 1.52
C ALA A 91 10.16 -8.11 2.17
N MET A 92 9.29 -7.47 2.95
CA MET A 92 9.58 -6.24 3.70
C MET A 92 9.17 -6.44 5.16
N ALA A 93 10.00 -5.96 6.08
CA ALA A 93 9.74 -6.01 7.51
C ALA A 93 10.07 -4.66 8.17
N ARG A 94 9.29 -4.30 9.20
CA ARG A 94 9.43 -3.05 9.97
C ARG A 94 9.35 -3.32 11.47
N MET A 95 9.95 -2.45 12.27
CA MET A 95 9.98 -2.57 13.73
C MET A 95 9.76 -1.20 14.38
N LYS A 96 9.02 -1.16 15.49
CA LYS A 96 8.81 0.02 16.32
C LYS A 96 8.65 -0.41 17.78
N SER A 97 9.19 0.37 18.70
CA SER A 97 9.04 0.17 20.15
C SER A 97 8.54 1.45 20.83
N TRP A 98 7.88 1.27 21.97
CA TRP A 98 7.38 2.32 22.85
C TRP A 98 7.73 1.96 24.30
N TYR A 99 7.84 2.97 25.16
CA TYR A 99 8.14 2.80 26.58
C TYR A 99 7.25 3.70 27.43
N GLU A 100 7.13 3.37 28.71
CA GLU A 100 6.49 4.20 29.74
C GLU A 100 7.39 4.26 30.97
N GLU A 101 7.45 5.43 31.61
CA GLU A 101 8.10 5.59 32.91
C GLU A 101 7.10 5.33 34.04
N THR A 102 7.44 4.48 35.01
CA THR A 102 6.51 4.13 36.10
C THR A 102 6.04 5.35 36.90
N TYR A 103 6.85 6.42 36.97
CA TYR A 103 6.48 7.65 37.67
C TYR A 103 5.29 8.37 37.03
N THR A 104 5.14 8.33 35.70
CA THR A 104 3.98 8.96 35.05
C THR A 104 2.70 8.24 35.48
N ARG A 105 2.69 6.91 35.48
CA ARG A 105 1.57 6.09 35.97
C ARG A 105 1.15 6.42 37.40
N TYR A 106 2.12 6.60 38.29
CA TYR A 106 1.83 6.95 39.69
C TYR A 106 1.17 8.32 39.82
N LEU A 107 1.51 9.25 38.93
CA LEU A 107 0.99 10.62 38.96
C LEU A 107 -0.37 10.73 38.24
N THR A 108 -0.55 10.02 37.13
CA THR A 108 -1.73 10.12 36.26
C THR A 108 -2.83 9.13 36.62
N GLY A 109 -2.57 8.14 37.49
CA GLY A 109 -3.53 7.09 37.87
C GLY A 109 -3.77 6.03 36.79
N GLU A 110 -3.60 6.39 35.52
CA GLU A 110 -3.67 5.50 34.36
C GLU A 110 -2.31 5.29 33.69
N SER A 111 -2.14 4.15 33.00
CA SER A 111 -0.94 3.78 32.24
C SER A 111 -1.09 4.19 30.77
N PRO A 112 -0.27 5.15 30.26
CA PRO A 112 -0.26 5.51 28.85
C PRO A 112 0.09 4.34 27.92
N LEU A 113 0.95 3.41 28.35
CA LEU A 113 1.30 2.23 27.56
C LEU A 113 0.11 1.28 27.40
N HIS A 114 -0.74 1.18 28.43
CA HIS A 114 -1.95 0.37 28.36
C HIS A 114 -2.96 0.96 27.35
N ASN A 115 -3.13 2.28 27.35
CA ASN A 115 -3.95 2.97 26.36
C ASN A 115 -3.39 2.77 24.94
N LEU A 116 -2.08 2.96 24.76
CA LEU A 116 -1.41 2.73 23.48
C LEU A 116 -1.67 1.30 22.96
N ALA A 117 -1.45 0.29 23.80
CA ALA A 117 -1.59 -1.13 23.45
C ALA A 117 -3.01 -1.48 23.01
N ASN A 118 -4.03 -0.96 23.71
CA ASN A 118 -5.42 -1.32 23.44
C ASN A 118 -5.97 -0.61 22.20
N ASN A 119 -5.61 0.66 22.00
CA ASN A 119 -6.40 1.52 21.12
C ASN A 119 -5.59 2.22 20.01
N LEU A 120 -4.26 2.27 20.11
CA LEU A 120 -3.43 3.07 19.19
C LEU A 120 -2.47 2.24 18.33
N VAL A 121 -2.08 1.03 18.77
CA VAL A 121 -1.16 0.16 18.01
C VAL A 121 -1.72 -0.25 16.64
N ILE A 122 -2.99 -0.63 16.57
CA ILE A 122 -3.63 -1.06 15.30
C ILE A 122 -3.73 0.12 14.30
N PRO A 123 -4.29 1.29 14.69
CA PRO A 123 -4.27 2.48 13.82
C PRO A 123 -2.87 2.89 13.36
N TYR A 124 -1.86 2.81 14.25
CA TYR A 124 -0.48 3.14 13.89
C TYR A 124 0.04 2.26 12.74
N TRP A 125 -0.08 0.94 12.87
CA TRP A 125 0.43 0.01 11.85
C TRP A 125 -0.32 0.10 10.53
N THR A 126 -1.64 0.27 10.59
CA THR A 126 -2.44 0.45 9.38
C THR A 126 -2.02 1.70 8.60
N ASN A 127 -1.76 2.83 9.28
CA ASN A 127 -1.22 4.03 8.66
C ASN A 127 0.18 3.80 8.05
N GLN A 128 1.05 3.03 8.71
CA GLN A 128 2.37 2.70 8.15
C GLN A 128 2.25 1.89 6.87
N TRP A 129 1.39 0.87 6.84
CA TRP A 129 1.18 0.06 5.63
C TRP A 129 0.59 0.86 4.47
N GLU A 130 -0.32 1.80 4.74
CA GLU A 130 -0.84 2.69 3.71
C GLU A 130 0.26 3.61 3.13
N ALA A 131 1.11 4.17 3.99
CA ALA A 131 2.24 4.99 3.55
C ALA A 131 3.23 4.18 2.69
N GLU A 132 3.48 2.92 3.04
CA GLU A 132 4.32 2.03 2.24
C GLU A 132 3.71 1.69 0.90
N LEU A 133 2.42 1.37 0.85
CA LEU A 133 1.69 1.13 -0.39
C LEU A 133 1.83 2.35 -1.32
N MET A 134 1.57 3.54 -0.81
CA MET A 134 1.69 4.79 -1.57
C MET A 134 3.12 5.03 -2.08
N ALA A 135 4.14 4.71 -1.27
CA ALA A 135 5.54 4.82 -1.67
C ALA A 135 5.89 3.84 -2.80
N ILE A 136 5.43 2.59 -2.72
CA ILE A 136 5.62 1.58 -3.77
C ILE A 136 4.93 2.01 -5.06
N THR A 137 3.66 2.43 -4.98
CA THR A 137 2.90 2.89 -6.15
C THR A 137 3.57 4.10 -6.81
N LYS A 138 4.07 5.05 -6.02
CA LYS A 138 4.84 6.19 -6.53
C LYS A 138 6.13 5.74 -7.24
N GLY A 139 6.82 4.75 -6.68
CA GLY A 139 7.98 4.13 -7.32
C GLY A 139 7.63 3.53 -8.68
N ILE A 140 6.55 2.76 -8.76
CA ILE A 140 6.06 2.12 -10.00
C ILE A 140 5.72 3.18 -11.06
N MET A 141 4.98 4.24 -10.69
CA MET A 141 4.62 5.33 -11.61
C MET A 141 5.85 6.13 -12.10
N GLY A 142 6.95 6.08 -11.36
CA GLY A 142 8.22 6.70 -11.74
C GLY A 142 8.99 5.96 -12.83
N LEU A 143 8.66 4.69 -13.15
CA LEU A 143 9.39 3.93 -14.18
C LEU A 143 9.11 4.48 -15.60
N ASP A 144 10.17 4.56 -16.41
CA ASP A 144 10.09 4.96 -17.82
C ASP A 144 9.26 3.97 -18.65
N ALA A 145 9.34 2.68 -18.33
CA ALA A 145 8.57 1.62 -18.99
C ALA A 145 7.04 1.76 -18.79
N MET A 146 6.59 2.54 -17.79
CA MET A 146 5.17 2.83 -17.55
C MET A 146 4.70 4.13 -18.23
N ALA A 147 5.55 4.78 -19.04
CA ALA A 147 5.21 6.06 -19.67
C ALA A 147 3.96 6.00 -20.57
N SER A 148 3.69 4.87 -21.23
CA SER A 148 2.47 4.68 -22.04
C SER A 148 1.20 4.47 -21.20
N HIS A 149 1.36 4.01 -19.95
CA HIS A 149 0.25 3.64 -19.06
C HIS A 149 -0.02 4.72 -17.98
N LYS A 150 0.65 5.86 -18.06
CA LYS A 150 0.47 7.00 -17.14
C LYS A 150 0.10 8.25 -17.93
N THR A 151 -0.96 8.91 -17.51
CA THR A 151 -1.33 10.24 -17.99
C THR A 151 -0.84 11.29 -17.02
N ASP A 152 0.17 12.04 -17.43
CA ASP A 152 0.64 13.22 -16.72
C ASP A 152 0.08 14.48 -17.42
N LEU A 153 -0.70 15.25 -16.66
CA LEU A 153 -1.29 16.52 -17.12
C LEU A 153 -0.59 17.73 -16.50
N SER A 154 0.46 17.51 -15.71
CA SER A 154 1.15 18.55 -14.95
C SER A 154 2.00 19.44 -15.87
N VAL A 155 2.02 20.74 -15.56
CA VAL A 155 2.87 21.72 -16.23
C VAL A 155 3.89 22.22 -15.23
N THR A 156 5.17 21.96 -15.49
CA THR A 156 6.27 22.38 -14.61
C THR A 156 6.74 23.80 -14.91
N THR A 157 6.48 24.32 -16.12
CA THR A 157 6.78 25.69 -16.54
C THR A 157 5.75 26.20 -17.56
N GLY A 158 5.26 27.43 -17.41
CA GLY A 158 4.27 28.03 -18.31
C GLY A 158 2.89 28.24 -17.69
N SER A 159 1.93 28.70 -18.49
CA SER A 159 0.53 28.89 -18.08
C SER A 159 -0.28 27.62 -18.29
N ILE A 160 -1.17 27.32 -17.34
CA ILE A 160 -2.09 26.18 -17.40
C ILE A 160 -3.03 26.39 -18.59
N THR A 161 -3.02 25.45 -19.54
CA THR A 161 -3.96 25.44 -20.68
C THR A 161 -5.16 24.55 -20.37
N ASP A 162 -6.19 24.56 -21.23
CA ASP A 162 -7.36 23.69 -21.05
C ASP A 162 -7.00 22.20 -21.09
N ALA A 163 -5.92 21.81 -21.78
CA ALA A 163 -5.40 20.45 -21.79
C ALA A 163 -4.78 19.98 -20.46
N ASN A 164 -4.56 20.89 -19.50
CA ASN A 164 -3.96 20.61 -18.19
C ASN A 164 -4.99 20.63 -17.06
N LYS A 165 -6.27 20.88 -17.37
CA LYS A 165 -7.35 20.94 -16.38
C LYS A 165 -8.00 19.57 -16.22
N ILE A 166 -8.36 19.24 -14.98
CA ILE A 166 -9.23 18.10 -14.68
C ILE A 166 -10.66 18.55 -14.97
N ASP A 167 -11.24 18.06 -16.06
CA ASP A 167 -12.61 18.32 -16.48
C ASP A 167 -13.47 17.04 -16.50
N LEU A 168 -14.75 17.17 -16.86
CA LEU A 168 -15.68 16.04 -16.88
C LEU A 168 -15.28 14.94 -17.89
N THR A 169 -14.51 15.28 -18.93
CA THR A 169 -14.03 14.36 -19.97
C THR A 169 -12.70 13.70 -19.63
N THR A 170 -11.90 14.28 -18.72
CA THR A 170 -10.60 13.69 -18.35
C THR A 170 -10.68 12.27 -17.82
N HIS A 171 -11.77 11.89 -17.14
CA HIS A 171 -11.97 10.50 -16.70
C HIS A 171 -12.25 9.54 -17.87
N LEU A 172 -12.99 9.99 -18.88
CA LEU A 172 -13.22 9.22 -20.11
C LEU A 172 -11.92 9.04 -20.90
N ASP A 173 -11.14 10.11 -21.04
CA ASP A 173 -9.85 10.07 -21.75
C ASP A 173 -8.83 9.18 -21.03
N LEU A 174 -8.85 9.18 -19.70
CA LEU A 174 -8.06 8.24 -18.87
C LEU A 174 -8.51 6.80 -19.11
N GLY A 175 -9.81 6.54 -19.12
CA GLY A 175 -10.36 5.21 -19.38
C GLY A 175 -9.98 4.68 -20.75
N GLN A 176 -10.07 5.53 -21.79
CA GLN A 176 -9.69 5.16 -23.15
C GLN A 176 -8.19 4.86 -23.26
N LYS A 177 -7.32 5.67 -22.66
CA LYS A 177 -5.87 5.43 -22.66
C LYS A 177 -5.46 4.22 -21.83
N ALA A 178 -6.20 3.90 -20.76
CA ALA A 178 -5.93 2.73 -19.93
C ALA A 178 -6.35 1.41 -20.60
N LEU A 179 -7.37 1.46 -21.45
CA LEU A 179 -7.91 0.28 -22.16
C LEU A 179 -7.20 -0.01 -23.49
N GLY A 180 -6.45 0.95 -24.03
CA GLY A 180 -5.75 0.84 -25.32
C GLY A 180 -6.57 1.39 -26.48
#